data_AF-A0A348G654-F1
#
_entry.id   AF-A0A348G654-F1
#
_cell.length_a   1.000
_cell.length_b   1.000
_cell.length_c   1.000
_cell.angle_alpha   90.00
_cell.angle_beta   90.00
_cell.angle_gamma   90.00
#
_symmetry.space_group_name_H-M   'P 1'
#
loop_
_entity.id
_entity.type
_entity.pdbx_description
1 polymer ?
#
loop_
_entity_poly.entity_id
_entity_poly.type
_entity_poly.pdbx_seq_one_letter_code
_entity_poly.pdbx_strand_id
1 'polypeptide(L)'
;MKVLAFCTCVLALICFSSAETTGERLKQAFSLEQDNFDNCLTANNMTAQDLYTDVNIVNGEHEGAENEERRKKNGCTLECLLKAEGLMVGSDIKEGKVHAQISRTMNGNSMEGKAHKLARDCIREVKNITEECEKGFSLIVCLAKGGYKARNHGEHERE
;
A
#
# COMPACT_ATOMS: atom_id res chain seq x y z
N MET A 1 -50.68 3.13 -1.61
CA MET A 1 -49.78 2.62 -0.55
C MET A 1 -49.18 1.30 -0.99
N LYS A 2 -47.90 1.06 -0.63
CA LYS A 2 -47.02 -0.10 -0.91
C LYS A 2 -46.35 -0.03 -2.28
N VAL A 3 -45.32 0.80 -2.43
CA VAL A 3 -43.89 0.62 -2.04
C VAL A 3 -43.17 -0.32 -3.01
N LEU A 4 -42.23 0.30 -3.72
CA LEU A 4 -41.35 -0.21 -4.75
C LEU A 4 -40.51 -1.40 -4.23
N ALA A 5 -40.71 -2.57 -4.82
CA ALA A 5 -39.77 -3.68 -4.72
C ALA A 5 -38.70 -3.52 -5.81
N PHE A 6 -37.76 -2.60 -5.59
CA PHE A 6 -36.57 -2.47 -6.42
C PHE A 6 -35.32 -2.48 -5.53
N CYS A 7 -34.27 -3.13 -6.02
CA CYS A 7 -32.90 -3.08 -5.52
C CYS A 7 -32.56 -3.84 -4.22
N THR A 8 -32.67 -5.16 -4.22
CA THR A 8 -31.84 -6.00 -3.33
C THR A 8 -30.57 -6.56 -4.01
N CYS A 9 -30.38 -6.34 -5.32
CA CYS A 9 -29.18 -6.79 -6.05
C CYS A 9 -28.10 -5.72 -6.28
N VAL A 10 -28.32 -4.46 -5.86
CA VAL A 10 -27.35 -3.36 -6.08
C VAL A 10 -26.44 -3.11 -4.87
N LEU A 11 -26.79 -3.63 -3.68
CA LEU A 11 -26.00 -3.41 -2.46
C LEU A 11 -24.88 -4.43 -2.24
N ALA A 12 -24.79 -5.50 -3.05
CA ALA A 12 -23.68 -6.46 -2.98
C ALA A 12 -22.51 -6.10 -3.92
N LEU A 13 -22.64 -5.06 -4.74
CA LEU A 13 -21.62 -4.60 -5.69
C LEU A 13 -20.90 -3.30 -5.24
N ILE A 14 -21.24 -2.78 -4.06
CA ILE A 14 -20.65 -1.57 -3.50
C ILE A 14 -19.94 -1.94 -2.19
N CYS A 15 -18.72 -2.47 -2.28
CA CYS A 15 -17.77 -2.44 -1.15
C CYS A 15 -16.29 -2.48 -1.56
N PHE A 16 -15.94 -2.67 -2.83
CA PHE A 16 -14.61 -2.30 -3.33
C PHE A 16 -14.66 -0.87 -3.86
N SER A 17 -15.01 0.08 -2.99
CA SER A 17 -14.90 1.50 -3.30
C SER A 17 -13.44 1.81 -3.62
N SER A 18 -13.20 2.28 -4.84
CA SER A 18 -11.95 2.84 -5.38
C SER A 18 -11.44 4.09 -4.63
N ALA A 19 -11.90 4.31 -3.39
CA ALA A 19 -11.63 5.46 -2.55
C ALA A 19 -10.72 5.17 -1.34
N GLU A 20 -10.30 3.91 -1.12
CA GLU A 20 -9.34 3.60 -0.07
C GLU A 20 -7.99 4.26 -0.38
N THR A 21 -7.48 5.03 0.58
CA THR A 21 -6.16 5.68 0.47
C THR A 21 -5.05 4.63 0.48
N THR A 22 -3.86 4.93 -0.08
CA THR A 22 -2.74 4.00 -0.01
C THR A 22 -2.35 3.70 1.44
N GLY A 23 -2.61 4.63 2.38
CA GLY A 23 -2.43 4.41 3.82
C GLY A 23 -3.35 3.34 4.42
N GLU A 24 -4.64 3.34 4.08
CA GLU A 24 -5.59 2.31 4.55
C GLU A 24 -5.29 0.94 3.94
N ARG A 25 -4.89 0.91 2.66
CA ARG A 25 -4.42 -0.32 2.01
C ARG A 25 -3.12 -0.83 2.60
N LEU A 26 -2.20 0.06 2.97
CA LEU A 26 -0.98 -0.30 3.70
C LEU A 26 -1.31 -0.89 5.07
N LYS A 27 -2.20 -0.24 5.82
CA LYS A 27 -2.70 -0.74 7.10
C LYS A 27 -3.27 -2.14 6.97
N GLN A 28 -4.10 -2.37 5.96
CA GLN A 28 -4.72 -3.67 5.71
C GLN A 28 -3.71 -4.72 5.21
N ALA A 29 -2.87 -4.37 4.23
CA ALA A 29 -1.92 -5.28 3.58
C ALA A 29 -0.81 -5.75 4.52
N PHE A 30 -0.41 -4.91 5.47
CA PHE A 30 0.59 -5.27 6.48
C PHE A 30 -0.01 -5.63 7.83
N SER A 31 -1.34 -5.61 7.99
CA SER A 31 -2.03 -5.85 9.28
C SER A 31 -1.38 -5.09 10.43
N LEU A 32 -1.05 -3.82 10.17
CA LEU A 32 -0.29 -2.98 11.09
C LEU A 32 -1.10 -2.80 12.38
N GLU A 33 -0.42 -2.89 13.52
CA GLU A 33 -1.07 -2.55 14.79
C GLU A 33 -1.56 -1.09 14.71
N GLN A 34 -2.81 -0.86 15.13
CA GLN A 34 -3.43 0.46 15.00
C GLN A 34 -2.61 1.55 15.70
N ASP A 35 -2.02 1.23 16.84
CA ASP A 35 -1.17 2.14 17.59
C ASP A 35 0.12 2.48 16.83
N ASN A 36 0.75 1.51 16.16
CA ASN A 36 1.92 1.75 15.31
C ASN A 36 1.57 2.66 14.13
N PHE A 37 0.40 2.43 13.53
CA PHE A 37 -0.10 3.24 12.43
C PHE A 37 -0.28 4.71 12.84
N ASP A 38 -1.05 4.95 13.91
CA ASP A 38 -1.37 6.30 14.37
C ASP A 38 -0.12 7.04 14.88
N ASN A 39 0.79 6.33 15.55
CA ASN A 39 2.07 6.88 16.00
C ASN A 39 2.97 7.32 14.84
N CYS A 40 3.11 6.49 13.79
CA CYS A 40 3.94 6.85 12.64
C CYS A 40 3.34 7.98 11.81
N LEU A 41 2.01 8.06 11.68
CA LEU A 41 1.35 9.21 11.06
C LEU A 41 1.64 10.49 11.84
N THR A 42 1.47 10.45 13.16
CA THR A 42 1.69 11.60 14.05
C THR A 42 3.15 12.05 14.03
N ALA A 43 4.10 11.12 14.13
CA ALA A 43 5.53 11.41 14.12
C ALA A 43 6.00 12.11 12.83
N ASN A 44 5.31 11.85 11.72
CA ASN A 44 5.64 12.40 10.41
C ASN A 44 4.70 13.54 9.96
N ASN A 45 3.88 14.09 10.87
CA ASN A 45 2.90 15.14 10.57
C ASN A 45 2.05 14.82 9.33
N MET A 46 1.62 13.55 9.21
CA MET A 46 0.78 13.10 8.11
C MET A 46 -0.70 13.27 8.43
N THR A 47 -1.41 13.82 7.46
CA THR A 47 -2.87 13.84 7.40
C THR A 47 -3.36 12.93 6.27
N ALA A 48 -4.66 12.66 6.24
CA ALA A 48 -5.26 11.90 5.14
C ALA A 48 -5.02 12.53 3.76
N GLN A 49 -4.84 13.86 3.68
CA GLN A 49 -4.58 14.57 2.43
C GLN A 49 -3.13 14.39 1.94
N ASP A 50 -2.20 14.12 2.86
CA ASP A 50 -0.81 13.87 2.51
C ASP A 50 -0.63 12.48 1.88
N LEU A 51 -1.50 11.52 2.18
CA LEU A 51 -1.42 10.16 1.62
C LEU A 51 -1.58 10.18 0.10
N TYR A 52 -0.66 9.54 -0.61
CA TYR A 52 -0.90 9.24 -2.02
C TYR A 52 -1.96 8.15 -2.17
N THR A 53 -2.63 8.12 -3.32
CA THR A 53 -3.38 6.95 -3.79
C THR A 53 -2.59 6.25 -4.89
N ASP A 54 -2.93 5.00 -5.18
CA ASP A 54 -2.33 4.26 -6.30
C ASP A 54 -2.49 5.02 -7.63
N VAL A 55 -3.61 5.72 -7.80
CA VAL A 55 -3.90 6.55 -8.98
C VAL A 55 -2.98 7.76 -9.04
N ASN A 56 -2.80 8.46 -7.92
CA ASN A 56 -1.85 9.59 -7.87
C ASN A 56 -0.44 9.13 -8.24
N ILE A 57 -0.03 7.95 -7.76
CA ILE A 57 1.28 7.40 -8.07
C ILE A 57 1.42 7.02 -9.55
N VAL A 58 0.44 6.30 -10.10
CA VAL A 58 0.48 5.85 -11.49
C VAL A 58 0.42 7.01 -12.48
N ASN A 59 -0.29 8.08 -12.13
CA ASN A 59 -0.36 9.30 -12.93
C ASN A 59 0.88 10.20 -12.81
N GLY A 60 1.86 9.83 -11.99
CA GLY A 60 3.10 10.60 -11.82
C GLY A 60 2.93 11.88 -11.00
N GLU A 61 1.84 12.06 -10.26
CA GLU A 61 1.60 13.27 -9.45
C GLU A 61 2.68 13.49 -8.37
N HIS A 62 3.40 12.43 -8.01
CA HIS A 62 4.52 12.51 -7.05
C HIS A 62 5.82 13.06 -7.65
N GLU A 63 5.93 13.23 -8.96
CA GLU A 63 7.20 13.58 -9.62
C GLU A 63 7.51 15.09 -9.56
N GLY A 64 6.49 15.92 -9.34
CA GLY A 64 6.64 17.38 -9.24
C GLY A 64 7.47 17.82 -8.03
N ALA A 65 8.25 18.89 -8.19
CA ALA A 65 9.09 19.43 -7.12
C ALA A 65 8.26 19.98 -5.94
N GLU A 66 7.07 20.50 -6.21
CA GLU A 66 6.09 20.95 -5.22
C GLU A 66 5.60 19.83 -4.29
N ASN A 67 5.84 18.58 -4.66
CA ASN A 67 5.45 17.39 -3.91
C ASN A 67 6.59 16.81 -3.05
N GLU A 68 7.76 17.46 -2.97
CA GLU A 68 8.92 16.95 -2.23
C GLU A 68 8.60 16.63 -0.77
N GLU A 69 7.95 17.54 -0.05
CA GLU A 69 7.59 17.32 1.35
C GLU A 69 6.56 16.19 1.51
N ARG A 70 5.57 16.13 0.61
CA ARG A 70 4.56 15.06 0.62
C ARG A 70 5.20 13.69 0.38
N ARG A 71 6.15 13.58 -0.55
CA ARG A 71 6.94 12.35 -0.77
C ARG A 71 7.72 11.96 0.47
N LYS A 72 8.42 12.91 1.08
CA LYS A 72 9.21 12.69 2.29
C LYS A 72 8.35 12.14 3.42
N LYS A 73 7.20 12.79 3.71
CA LYS A 73 6.25 12.32 4.72
C LYS A 73 5.77 10.89 4.49
N ASN A 74 5.37 10.55 3.26
CA ASN A 74 4.91 9.20 2.93
C ASN A 74 6.04 8.16 3.07
N GLY A 75 7.24 8.52 2.60
CA GLY A 75 8.42 7.67 2.71
C GLY A 75 8.82 7.38 4.15
N CYS A 76 8.95 8.43 4.97
CA CYS A 76 9.27 8.30 6.39
C CYS A 76 8.16 7.60 7.18
N THR A 77 6.89 7.76 6.79
CA THR A 77 5.80 7.01 7.44
C THR A 77 5.95 5.52 7.16
N LEU A 78 6.14 5.11 5.89
CA LEU A 78 6.30 3.69 5.59
C LEU A 78 7.51 3.09 6.30
N GLU A 79 8.62 3.80 6.29
CA GLU A 79 9.84 3.43 7.00
C GLU A 79 9.57 3.18 8.50
N CYS A 80 8.92 4.14 9.17
CA CYS A 80 8.50 4.01 10.57
C CYS A 80 7.63 2.77 10.81
N LEU A 81 6.64 2.52 9.94
CA LEU A 81 5.76 1.35 10.05
C LEU A 81 6.53 0.04 9.90
N LEU A 82 7.41 -0.04 8.90
CA LEU A 82 8.22 -1.24 8.68
C LEU A 82 9.16 -1.50 9.86
N LYS A 83 9.72 -0.46 10.49
CA LYS A 83 10.53 -0.63 11.71
C LYS A 83 9.70 -1.03 12.92
N ALA A 84 8.54 -0.42 13.12
CA ALA A 84 7.63 -0.73 14.24
C ALA A 84 7.19 -2.20 14.23
N GLU A 85 6.91 -2.74 13.03
CA GLU A 85 6.56 -4.15 12.84
C GLU A 85 7.78 -5.10 12.79
N GLY A 86 8.99 -4.56 12.99
CA GLY A 86 10.24 -5.31 12.91
C GLY A 86 10.53 -5.91 11.53
N LEU A 87 9.91 -5.38 10.48
CA LEU A 87 10.11 -5.72 9.06
C LEU A 87 11.31 -5.00 8.45
N MET A 88 11.87 -4.01 9.13
CA MET A 88 13.03 -3.23 8.69
C MET A 88 13.97 -2.93 9.86
N VAL A 89 15.28 -2.96 9.62
CA VAL A 89 16.32 -2.57 10.59
C VAL A 89 17.34 -1.69 9.87
N GLY A 90 17.49 -0.45 10.31
CA GLY A 90 18.15 0.56 9.49
C GLY A 90 17.45 0.67 8.13
N SER A 91 18.22 0.72 7.05
CA SER A 91 17.69 0.66 5.67
C SER A 91 17.46 -0.76 5.14
N ASP A 92 17.68 -1.81 5.94
CA ASP A 92 17.57 -3.21 5.50
C ASP A 92 16.16 -3.78 5.76
N ILE A 93 15.43 -4.05 4.69
CA ILE A 93 14.10 -4.69 4.74
C ILE A 93 14.28 -6.20 4.91
N LYS A 94 13.67 -6.75 5.96
CA LYS A 94 13.70 -8.17 6.29
C LYS A 94 12.71 -8.93 5.40
N GLU A 95 13.09 -9.17 4.14
CA GLU A 95 12.26 -9.84 3.11
C GLU A 95 11.54 -11.08 3.64
N GLY A 96 12.22 -11.97 4.37
CA GLY A 96 11.61 -13.17 4.95
C GLY A 96 10.45 -12.87 5.92
N LYS A 97 10.55 -11.81 6.72
CA LYS A 97 9.47 -11.37 7.61
C LYS A 97 8.32 -10.73 6.83
N VAL A 98 8.62 -10.00 5.76
CA VAL A 98 7.60 -9.43 4.87
C VAL A 98 6.78 -10.56 4.24
N HIS A 99 7.43 -11.61 3.71
CA HIS A 99 6.73 -12.79 3.21
C HIS A 99 5.90 -13.47 4.30
N ALA A 100 6.45 -13.67 5.50
CA ALA A 100 5.67 -14.25 6.61
C ALA A 100 4.43 -13.42 6.95
N GLN A 101 4.53 -12.07 6.90
CA GLN A 101 3.37 -11.20 7.11
C GLN A 101 2.33 -11.37 6.00
N ILE A 102 2.75 -11.39 4.74
CA ILE A 102 1.84 -11.61 3.60
C ILE A 102 1.10 -12.94 3.76
N SER A 103 1.79 -14.04 4.07
CA SER A 103 1.13 -15.34 4.25
C SER A 103 0.16 -15.35 5.43
N ARG A 104 0.46 -14.63 6.51
CA ARG A 104 -0.47 -14.49 7.64
C ARG A 104 -1.73 -13.71 7.25
N THR A 105 -1.57 -12.58 6.57
CA THR A 105 -2.67 -11.67 6.22
C THR A 105 -3.50 -12.16 5.03
N MET A 106 -2.89 -12.88 4.10
CA MET A 106 -3.51 -13.30 2.83
C MET A 106 -3.74 -14.81 2.75
N ASN A 107 -3.65 -15.55 3.85
CA ASN A 107 -3.83 -17.00 3.85
C ASN A 107 -5.14 -17.41 3.14
N GLY A 108 -5.04 -18.25 2.11
CA GLY A 108 -6.19 -18.72 1.34
C GLY A 108 -6.74 -17.71 0.32
N ASN A 109 -6.11 -16.53 0.18
CA ASN A 109 -6.44 -15.56 -0.86
C ASN A 109 -5.76 -15.95 -2.18
N SER A 110 -6.52 -15.96 -3.29
CA SER A 110 -5.99 -16.27 -4.62
C SER A 110 -4.89 -15.31 -5.11
N MET A 111 -4.75 -14.15 -4.48
CA MET A 111 -3.74 -13.14 -4.79
C MET A 111 -2.45 -13.29 -3.96
N GLU A 112 -2.37 -14.20 -2.98
CA GLU A 112 -1.21 -14.36 -2.11
C GLU A 112 0.10 -14.54 -2.91
N GLY A 113 0.10 -15.44 -3.90
CA GLY A 113 1.27 -15.67 -4.76
C GLY A 113 1.70 -14.42 -5.54
N LYS A 114 0.73 -13.61 -6.02
CA LYS A 114 1.01 -12.34 -6.71
C LYS A 114 1.57 -11.30 -5.74
N ALA A 115 1.06 -11.23 -4.50
CA ALA A 115 1.54 -10.33 -3.47
C ALA A 115 2.98 -10.66 -3.04
N HIS A 116 3.32 -11.93 -2.85
CA HIS A 116 4.70 -12.36 -2.58
C HIS A 116 5.65 -11.96 -3.70
N LYS A 117 5.26 -12.21 -4.97
CA LYS A 117 6.10 -11.84 -6.11
C LYS A 117 6.33 -10.33 -6.15
N LEU A 118 5.26 -9.54 -6.02
CA LEU A 118 5.34 -8.07 -6.03
C LEU A 118 6.24 -7.55 -4.90
N ALA A 119 6.08 -8.06 -3.67
CA ALA A 119 6.91 -7.67 -2.54
C ALA A 119 8.39 -7.96 -2.79
N ARG A 120 8.73 -9.16 -3.29
CA ARG A 120 10.11 -9.52 -3.65
C ARG A 120 10.70 -8.58 -4.69
N ASP A 121 9.95 -8.34 -5.77
CA ASP A 121 10.41 -7.50 -6.89
C ASP A 121 10.68 -6.06 -6.39
N CYS A 122 9.77 -5.50 -5.60
CA CYS A 122 9.92 -4.15 -5.06
C CYS A 122 11.03 -4.01 -4.00
N ILE A 123 11.19 -4.99 -3.10
CA ILE A 123 12.29 -5.00 -2.13
C ILE A 123 13.63 -5.04 -2.86
N ARG A 124 13.73 -5.82 -3.94
CA ARG A 124 14.93 -5.90 -4.76
C ARG A 124 15.21 -4.57 -5.47
N GLU A 125 14.18 -3.91 -6.00
CA GLU A 125 14.30 -2.61 -6.66
C GLU A 125 14.89 -1.54 -5.73
N VAL A 126 14.43 -1.49 -4.48
CA VAL A 126 14.88 -0.48 -3.51
C VAL A 126 16.11 -0.90 -2.70
N LYS A 127 16.72 -2.05 -3.00
CA LYS A 127 17.76 -2.67 -2.17
C LYS A 127 18.92 -1.73 -1.84
N ASN A 128 19.40 -0.98 -2.84
CA ASN A 128 20.60 -0.15 -2.73
C ASN A 128 20.34 1.27 -2.23
N ILE A 129 19.08 1.66 -2.01
CA ILE A 129 18.76 2.96 -1.42
C ILE A 129 19.20 2.90 0.06
N THR A 130 19.89 3.91 0.56
CA THR A 130 20.39 3.90 1.96
C THR A 130 19.68 4.92 2.83
N GLU A 131 19.21 6.01 2.24
CA GLU A 131 18.29 6.94 2.91
C GLU A 131 16.95 6.24 3.13
N GLU A 132 16.50 6.21 4.38
CA GLU A 132 15.44 5.32 4.83
C GLU A 132 14.06 5.81 4.36
N CYS A 133 13.83 7.13 4.39
CA CYS A 133 12.58 7.71 3.91
C CYS A 133 12.45 7.58 2.39
N GLU A 134 13.53 7.84 1.64
CA GLU A 134 13.61 7.66 0.19
C GLU A 134 13.34 6.20 -0.17
N LYS A 135 13.95 5.25 0.55
CA LYS A 135 13.67 3.82 0.38
C LYS A 135 12.19 3.51 0.58
N GLY A 136 11.61 4.04 1.66
CA GLY A 136 10.18 3.91 1.93
C GLY A 136 9.35 4.43 0.76
N PHE A 137 9.63 5.66 0.29
CA PHE A 137 8.86 6.24 -0.80
C PHE A 137 9.00 5.48 -2.12
N SER A 138 10.22 5.07 -2.49
CA SER A 138 10.45 4.23 -3.67
C SER A 138 9.72 2.89 -3.57
N LEU A 139 9.62 2.32 -2.37
CA LEU A 139 8.87 1.09 -2.15
C LEU A 139 7.37 1.30 -2.36
N ILE A 140 6.79 2.41 -1.87
CA ILE A 140 5.39 2.80 -2.16
C ILE A 140 5.17 2.88 -3.67
N VAL A 141 6.06 3.56 -4.39
CA VAL A 141 5.94 3.74 -5.84
C VAL A 141 5.92 2.40 -6.57
N CYS A 142 6.85 1.50 -6.25
CA CYS A 142 6.90 0.18 -6.86
C CYS A 142 5.65 -0.65 -6.54
N LEU A 143 5.23 -0.70 -5.28
CA LEU A 143 4.05 -1.47 -4.86
C LEU A 143 2.77 -0.95 -5.53
N ALA A 144 2.58 0.37 -5.60
CA ALA A 144 1.42 0.98 -6.24
C ALA A 144 1.39 0.69 -7.76
N LYS A 145 2.52 0.90 -8.47
CA LYS A 145 2.61 0.63 -9.92
C LYS A 145 2.43 -0.85 -10.23
N GLY A 146 3.05 -1.74 -9.44
CA GLY A 146 2.92 -3.19 -9.63
C GLY A 146 1.53 -3.72 -9.28
N GLY A 147 0.92 -3.22 -8.20
CA GLY A 147 -0.44 -3.58 -7.79
C GLY A 147 -1.50 -3.06 -8.76
N TYR A 148 -1.32 -1.86 -9.32
CA TYR A 148 -2.18 -1.35 -10.39
C TYR A 148 -2.13 -2.24 -11.64
N LYS A 149 -0.92 -2.59 -12.10
CA LYS A 149 -0.73 -3.53 -13.22
C LYS A 149 -1.38 -4.89 -12.94
N ALA A 150 -1.16 -5.47 -11.76
CA ALA A 150 -1.69 -6.80 -11.42
C ALA A 150 -3.23 -6.87 -11.39
N ARG A 151 -3.90 -5.76 -11.07
CA ARG A 151 -5.37 -5.65 -11.09
C ARG A 151 -5.89 -5.52 -12.51
N ASN A 152 -5.31 -4.62 -13.30
CA ASN A 152 -5.81 -4.32 -14.65
C ASN A 152 -5.44 -5.40 -15.68
N HIS A 153 -4.35 -6.15 -15.48
CA HIS A 153 -4.05 -7.32 -16.32
C HIS A 153 -4.88 -8.55 -15.96
N GLY A 154 -5.51 -8.59 -14.77
CA GLY A 154 -6.42 -9.68 -14.38
C GLY A 154 -7.81 -9.61 -15.02
N GLU A 155 -8.15 -8.48 -15.65
CA GLU A 155 -9.41 -8.28 -16.38
C GLU A 155 -9.33 -8.84 -17.81
N HIS A 156 -8.14 -8.82 -18.44
CA HIS A 156 -7.93 -9.31 -19.81
C HIS A 156 -7.76 -10.83 -19.94
N GLU A 157 -7.59 -11.57 -18.84
CA GLU A 157 -7.51 -13.03 -18.85
C GLU A 157 -8.87 -13.72 -18.57
N ARG A 158 -9.96 -12.95 -18.44
CA ARG A 158 -11.33 -13.45 -18.23
C ARG A 158 -12.29 -13.16 -19.39
N GLU A 159 -11.78 -13.06 -20.62
CA GLU A 159 -12.58 -13.05 -21.85
C GLU A 159 -12.24 -14.27 -22.72
#